data_AF-A0A081DAQ3-F1
#
_entry.id   AF-A0A081DAQ3-F1
#
_cell.length_a   1.000
_cell.length_b   1.000
_cell.length_c   1.000
_cell.angle_alpha   90.00
_cell.angle_beta   90.00
_cell.angle_gamma   90.00
#
_symmetry.space_group_name_H-M   'P 1'
#
loop_
_entity.id
_entity.type
_entity.pdbx_description
1 polymer ?
#
loop_
_entity_poly.entity_id
_entity_poly.type
_entity_poly.pdbx_seq_one_letter_code
_entity_poly.pdbx_strand_id
1 'polypeptide(L)'
;MKNIFIINGSHPFAHSGGRFNETLFNTTISFFESLDGFEIKFTQVGDSYNAKDEVEKFKWADLVIYHTPIWWFQIPFGFKNT
;
A
#
# COMPACT_ATOMS: atom_id res chain seq x y z
N MET A 1 -10.86 18.01 -1.77
CA MET A 1 -10.44 16.74 -1.14
C MET A 1 -9.12 16.33 -1.76
N LYS A 2 -8.19 15.80 -0.97
CA LYS A 2 -6.95 15.20 -1.48
C LYS A 2 -7.11 13.68 -1.53
N ASN A 3 -6.70 13.09 -2.64
CA ASN A 3 -6.82 11.68 -2.90
C ASN A 3 -5.53 10.97 -2.50
N ILE A 4 -5.62 9.97 -1.63
CA ILE A 4 -4.48 9.23 -1.10
C ILE A 4 -4.57 7.79 -1.56
N PHE A 5 -3.52 7.32 -2.22
CA PHE A 5 -3.37 5.93 -2.59
C PHE A 5 -2.28 5.27 -1.75
N ILE A 6 -2.66 4.23 -1.00
CA ILE A 6 -1.76 3.53 -0.08
C ILE A 6 -1.50 2.11 -0.58
N ILE A 7 -0.24 1.76 -0.81
CA ILE A 7 0.15 0.42 -1.27
C ILE A 7 0.75 -0.33 -0.08
N ASN A 8 0.06 -1.39 0.35
CA ASN A 8 0.51 -2.25 1.44
C ASN A 8 1.36 -3.40 0.89
N GLY A 9 2.65 -3.33 1.15
CA GLY A 9 3.64 -4.36 0.89
C GLY A 9 3.78 -5.38 2.02
N SER A 10 2.97 -5.34 3.08
CA SER A 10 3.08 -6.33 4.17
C SER A 10 2.64 -7.70 3.68
N HIS A 11 3.48 -8.71 3.82
CA HIS A 11 3.07 -10.11 3.64
C HIS A 11 3.97 -11.03 4.48
N PRO A 12 3.44 -12.16 4.96
CA PRO A 12 4.27 -13.19 5.59
C PRO A 12 5.30 -13.73 4.61
N PHE A 13 6.58 -13.73 4.99
CA PHE A 13 7.66 -14.32 4.21
C PHE A 13 8.82 -14.76 5.09
N ALA A 14 9.15 -16.06 5.01
CA ALA A 14 10.13 -16.69 5.90
C ALA A 14 9.85 -16.34 7.38
N HIS A 15 10.81 -15.73 8.07
CA HIS A 15 10.67 -15.31 9.48
C HIS A 15 9.94 -13.97 9.66
N SER A 16 9.60 -13.27 8.57
CA SER A 16 8.87 -12.00 8.64
C SER A 16 7.37 -12.28 8.67
N GLY A 17 6.73 -12.06 9.82
CA GLY A 17 5.28 -12.21 9.97
C GLY A 17 4.45 -11.04 9.43
N GLY A 18 5.07 -10.01 8.81
CA GLY A 18 4.37 -8.87 8.20
C GLY A 18 3.78 -7.81 9.16
N ARG A 19 3.55 -8.16 10.43
CA ARG A 19 2.80 -7.36 11.42
C ARG A 19 3.17 -5.89 11.53
N PHE A 20 4.44 -5.52 11.46
CA PHE A 20 4.85 -4.11 11.59
C PHE A 20 4.32 -3.26 10.43
N ASN A 21 4.51 -3.69 9.18
CA ASN A 21 4.02 -2.95 8.01
C ASN A 21 2.49 -2.92 7.98
N GLU A 22 1.84 -4.02 8.34
CA GLU A 22 0.38 -4.09 8.46
C GLU A 22 -0.17 -3.11 9.51
N THR A 23 0.48 -3.04 10.69
CA THR A 23 0.10 -2.10 11.75
C THR A 23 0.27 -0.65 11.28
N LEU A 24 1.37 -0.34 10.61
CA LEU A 24 1.64 1.00 10.10
C LEU A 24 0.66 1.41 8.99
N PHE A 25 0.32 0.47 8.11
CA PHE A 25 -0.71 0.62 7.08
C PHE A 25 -2.07 0.96 7.69
N ASN A 26 -2.56 0.15 8.63
CA ASN A 26 -3.83 0.39 9.31
C ASN A 26 -3.82 1.72 10.08
N THR A 27 -2.71 2.05 10.76
CA THR A 27 -2.56 3.33 11.45
C THR A 27 -2.67 4.52 10.50
N THR A 28 -2.09 4.40 9.29
CA THR A 28 -2.14 5.46 8.28
C THR A 28 -3.55 5.66 7.74
N ILE A 29 -4.28 4.57 7.47
CA ILE A 29 -5.69 4.64 7.06
C ILE A 29 -6.51 5.34 8.14
N SER A 30 -6.46 4.84 9.38
CA SER A 30 -7.22 5.43 10.49
C SER A 30 -6.90 6.91 10.73
N PHE A 31 -5.63 7.31 10.55
CA PHE A 31 -5.24 8.72 10.65
C PHE A 31 -5.96 9.59 9.61
N PHE A 32 -5.92 9.21 8.33
CA PHE A 32 -6.55 10.02 7.28
C PHE A 32 -8.08 9.95 7.31
N GLU A 33 -8.67 8.81 7.68
CA GLU A 33 -10.12 8.68 7.89
C GLU A 33 -10.62 9.54 9.06
N SER A 34 -9.76 9.84 10.05
CA SER A 34 -10.11 10.72 11.17
C SER A 34 -10.11 12.21 10.82
N LEU A 35 -9.67 12.57 9.61
CA LEU A 35 -9.55 13.94 9.14
C LEU A 35 -10.49 14.21 7.97
N ASP A 36 -11.10 15.39 7.96
CA ASP A 36 -11.88 15.83 6.81
C ASP A 36 -10.99 16.18 5.62
N GLY A 37 -11.52 16.00 4.42
CA GLY A 37 -10.88 16.46 3.19
C GLY A 37 -9.95 15.45 2.53
N PHE A 38 -9.93 14.19 2.98
CA PHE A 38 -9.18 13.10 2.36
C PHE A 38 -10.09 11.99 1.86
N GLU A 39 -9.74 11.41 0.72
CA GLU A 39 -10.33 10.17 0.21
C GLU A 39 -9.21 9.16 0.05
N ILE A 40 -9.44 7.90 0.44
CA ILE A 40 -8.40 6.86 0.48
C ILE A 40 -8.77 5.70 -0.43
N LYS A 41 -7.80 5.23 -1.20
CA LYS A 41 -7.80 3.92 -1.86
C LYS A 41 -6.55 3.17 -1.44
N PHE A 42 -6.60 1.85 -1.45
CA PHE A 42 -5.43 1.04 -1.16
C PHE A 42 -5.35 -0.22 -2.02
N THR A 43 -4.15 -0.81 -2.04
CA THR A 43 -3.86 -2.08 -2.70
C THR A 43 -2.94 -2.91 -1.83
N GLN A 44 -3.29 -4.19 -1.66
CA GLN A 44 -2.45 -5.19 -1.01
C GLN A 44 -1.57 -5.88 -2.06
N VAL A 45 -0.26 -5.83 -1.86
CA VAL A 45 0.71 -6.49 -2.74
C VAL A 45 0.67 -7.99 -2.47
N GLY A 46 0.66 -8.77 -3.55
CA GLY A 46 0.56 -10.23 -3.49
C GLY A 46 -0.86 -10.74 -3.77
N ASP A 47 -1.88 -9.89 -3.63
CA ASP A 47 -3.24 -10.21 -4.05
C ASP A 47 -3.40 -10.06 -5.57
N SER A 48 -4.40 -10.73 -6.14
CA SER A 48 -4.77 -10.53 -7.55
C SER A 48 -5.27 -9.10 -7.76
N TYR A 49 -4.76 -8.43 -8.79
CA TYR A 49 -5.19 -7.08 -9.16
C TYR A 49 -5.38 -6.95 -10.67
N ASN A 50 -6.15 -5.95 -11.09
CA ASN A 50 -6.27 -5.55 -12.49
C ASN A 50 -5.34 -4.37 -12.74
N ALA A 51 -4.38 -4.53 -13.65
CA ALA A 51 -3.39 -3.49 -13.93
C ALA A 51 -4.02 -2.15 -14.38
N LYS A 52 -5.15 -2.18 -15.10
CA LYS A 52 -5.84 -0.95 -15.52
C LYS A 52 -6.44 -0.22 -14.34
N ASP A 53 -7.02 -0.95 -13.38
CA ASP A 53 -7.61 -0.36 -12.19
C ASP A 53 -6.52 0.29 -11.31
N GLU A 54 -5.34 -0.34 -11.19
CA GLU A 54 -4.21 0.26 -10.48
C GLU A 54 -3.71 1.54 -11.16
N VAL A 55 -3.61 1.55 -12.50
CA VAL A 55 -3.25 2.77 -13.25
C VAL A 55 -4.25 3.90 -12.98
N GLU A 56 -5.55 3.60 -12.91
CA GLU A 56 -6.56 4.61 -12.57
C GLU A 56 -6.43 5.09 -11.11
N LYS A 57 -6.04 4.24 -10.16
CA LYS A 57 -5.71 4.68 -8.79
C LYS A 57 -4.52 5.64 -8.77
N PHE A 58 -3.46 5.35 -9.54
CA PHE A 58 -2.30 6.24 -9.67
C PHE A 58 -2.68 7.60 -10.29
N LYS A 59 -3.52 7.61 -11.32
CA LYS A 59 -4.02 8.87 -11.94
C LYS A 59 -4.91 9.67 -10.99
N TRP A 60 -5.69 8.98 -10.17
CA TRP A 60 -6.63 9.59 -9.24
C TRP A 60 -5.94 10.20 -8.01
N ALA A 61 -4.79 9.67 -7.59
CA ALA A 61 -4.10 10.06 -6.35
C ALA A 61 -3.31 11.36 -6.46
N ASP A 62 -3.44 12.22 -5.43
CA ASP A 62 -2.55 13.37 -5.19
C ASP A 62 -1.31 12.98 -4.38
N LEU A 63 -1.42 11.90 -3.58
CA LEU A 63 -0.35 11.35 -2.75
C LEU A 63 -0.35 9.83 -2.83
N VAL A 64 0.82 9.23 -3.05
CA VAL A 64 1.03 7.79 -2.99
C VAL A 64 1.94 7.43 -1.82
N ILE A 65 1.50 6.50 -0.97
CA ILE A 65 2.25 6.03 0.20
C ILE A 65 2.56 4.55 0.01
N TYR A 66 3.83 4.17 0.16
CA TYR A 66 4.29 2.79 0.11
C TYR A 66 4.66 2.32 1.52
N HIS A 67 3.90 1.37 2.06
CA HIS A 67 4.27 0.65 3.27
C HIS A 67 4.92 -0.66 2.86
N THR A 68 6.24 -0.72 2.82
CA THR A 68 6.95 -1.90 2.35
C THR A 68 8.13 -2.27 3.25
N PRO A 69 8.31 -3.56 3.59
CA PRO A 69 9.58 -4.00 4.12
C PRO A 69 10.68 -3.87 3.06
N ILE A 70 11.93 -3.85 3.50
CA ILE A 70 13.11 -3.99 2.63
C ILE A 70 13.63 -5.41 2.77
N TRP A 71 13.62 -6.16 1.68
CA TRP A 71 14.19 -7.51 1.60
C TRP A 71 15.36 -7.50 0.64
N TRP A 72 16.53 -7.92 1.14
CA TRP A 72 17.76 -7.95 0.35
C TRP A 72 18.06 -6.63 -0.37
N PHE A 73 17.92 -5.52 0.36
CA PHE A 73 18.14 -4.16 -0.16
C PHE A 73 17.16 -3.73 -1.28
N GLN A 74 16.02 -4.41 -1.40
CA GLN A 74 14.99 -4.12 -2.41
C GLN A 74 13.57 -4.20 -1.84
N ILE A 75 12.60 -3.73 -2.62
CA ILE A 75 11.18 -4.00 -2.38
C ILE A 75 10.88 -5.50 -2.61
N PRO A 76 9.87 -6.07 -1.95
CA PRO A 76 9.47 -7.45 -2.13
C PRO A 76 9.17 -7.80 -3.59
N PHE A 77 9.42 -9.06 -3.96
CA PHE A 77 9.22 -9.53 -5.33
C PHE A 77 7.79 -9.32 -5.85
N GLY A 78 6.77 -9.40 -4.97
CA GLY A 78 5.38 -9.14 -5.35
C GLY A 78 5.13 -7.77 -5.99
N PHE A 79 6.00 -6.77 -5.76
CA PHE A 79 5.94 -5.47 -6.42
C PHE A 79 6.52 -5.47 -7.84
N LYS A 80 7.36 -6.45 -8.18
CA LYS A 80 8.13 -6.52 -9.43
C LYS A 80 7.61 -7.59 -10.40
N ASN A 81 6.44 -8.18 -10.09
CA ASN A 81 5.80 -9.15 -10.95
C ASN A 81 5.40 -8.50 -12.29
N THR A 82 5.63 -9.23 -13.38
CA THR A 82 5.30 -8.83 -14.76
C THR A 82 3.96 -9.41 -15.19
#